data_AF-A0A7C3JTD6-F1
#
_entry.id   AF-A0A7C3JTD6-F1
#
_cell.length_a   1.000
_cell.length_b   1.000
_cell.length_c   1.000
_cell.angle_alpha   90.00
_cell.angle_beta   90.00
_cell.angle_gamma   90.00
#
_symmetry.space_group_name_H-M   'P 1'
#
loop_
_entity.id
_entity.type
_entity.pdbx_description
1 polymer ?
#
loop_
_entity_poly.entity_id
_entity_poly.type
_entity_poly.pdbx_seq_one_letter_code
_entity_poly.pdbx_strand_id
1 'polypeptide(L)'
;MTMRRCVYCGDRAGLLSRVCTQCKKLLARVQELRGKVSYGQFLDGLEQTGVDREKILAFLKADPDGRGSIQDQVTAEMTTELMRVMGLSGRQTAQEVKRIRDGFEKGSE
;
A
#
# COMPACT_ATOMS: atom_id res chain seq x y z
N MET A 1 -5.34 -8.40 29.74
CA MET A 1 -5.96 -8.12 28.42
C MET A 1 -4.88 -8.20 27.35
N THR A 2 -4.99 -9.13 26.40
CA THR A 2 -4.01 -9.28 25.32
C THR A 2 -4.25 -8.20 24.26
N MET A 3 -3.45 -7.13 24.26
CA MET A 3 -3.44 -6.16 23.16
C MET A 3 -2.99 -6.86 21.88
N ARG A 4 -3.82 -6.81 20.84
CA ARG A 4 -3.44 -7.31 19.51
C ARG A 4 -2.57 -6.27 18.82
N ARG A 5 -1.65 -6.72 17.96
CA ARG A 5 -0.86 -5.83 17.10
C ARG A 5 -1.63 -5.53 15.81
N CYS A 6 -1.43 -4.33 15.29
CA CYS A 6 -2.00 -3.88 14.04
C CYS A 6 -1.36 -4.64 12.89
N VAL A 7 -2.17 -5.20 12.00
CA VAL A 7 -1.69 -5.97 10.84
C VAL A 7 -0.93 -5.12 9.81
N TYR A 8 -1.03 -3.79 9.89
CA TYR A 8 -0.36 -2.87 8.95
C TYR A 8 0.91 -2.25 9.50
N CYS A 9 0.91 -1.80 10.76
CA CYS A 9 2.07 -1.08 11.33
C CYS A 9 2.71 -1.80 12.53
N GLY A 10 2.15 -2.93 12.97
CA GLY A 10 2.64 -3.64 14.15
C GLY A 10 2.31 -3.00 15.50
N ASP A 11 1.80 -1.75 15.53
CA ASP A 11 1.45 -1.05 16.76
C ASP A 11 0.26 -1.65 17.51
N ARG A 12 0.08 -1.23 18.76
CA ARG A 12 -1.07 -1.62 19.59
C ARG A 12 -2.39 -1.32 18.87
N ALA A 13 -3.20 -2.35 18.72
CA ALA A 13 -4.57 -2.26 18.24
C ALA A 13 -5.55 -2.59 19.39
N GLY A 14 -6.76 -2.02 19.31
CA GLY A 14 -7.81 -2.28 20.30
C GLY A 14 -8.21 -3.76 20.33
N LEU A 15 -8.81 -4.21 21.44
CA LEU A 15 -9.09 -5.64 21.70
C LEU A 15 -9.87 -6.34 20.57
N LEU A 16 -10.77 -5.62 19.90
CA LEU A 16 -11.65 -6.15 18.84
C LEU A 16 -11.17 -5.81 17.41
N SER A 17 -10.20 -4.92 17.25
CA SER A 17 -9.79 -4.41 15.94
C SER A 17 -8.41 -4.94 15.56
N ARG A 18 -8.27 -5.51 14.37
CA ARG A 18 -6.97 -5.88 13.77
C ARG A 18 -6.17 -4.68 13.25
N VAL A 19 -6.80 -3.51 13.20
CA VAL A 19 -6.24 -2.27 12.64
C VAL A 19 -6.30 -1.16 13.68
N CYS A 20 -5.20 -0.43 13.89
CA CYS A 20 -5.16 0.72 14.80
C CYS A 20 -5.84 1.95 14.16
N THR A 21 -6.19 2.95 14.97
CA THR A 21 -6.91 4.15 14.50
C THR A 21 -6.17 4.91 13.40
N GLN A 22 -4.84 5.02 13.49
CA GLN A 22 -4.04 5.70 12.46
C GLN A 22 -4.03 4.92 11.13
N CYS A 23 -3.86 3.59 11.15
CA CYS A 23 -3.96 2.80 9.92
C CYS A 23 -5.38 2.78 9.34
N LYS A 24 -6.43 2.94 10.16
CA LYS A 24 -7.80 3.15 9.63
C LYS A 24 -7.92 4.46 8.86
N LYS A 25 -7.33 5.55 9.38
CA LYS A 25 -7.28 6.84 8.64
C LYS A 25 -6.52 6.69 7.32
N LEU A 26 -5.37 6.02 7.35
CA LEU A 26 -4.60 5.76 6.13
C LEU A 26 -5.40 4.92 5.14
N LEU A 27 -6.08 3.85 5.56
CA LEU A 27 -6.93 3.05 4.67
C LEU A 27 -8.05 3.86 4.01
N ALA A 28 -8.73 4.72 4.77
CA ALA A 28 -9.75 5.59 4.22
C ALA A 28 -9.15 6.52 3.15
N ARG A 29 -8.00 7.13 3.46
CA ARG A 29 -7.30 8.00 2.52
C ARG A 29 -6.79 7.27 1.28
N VAL A 30 -6.32 6.04 1.43
CA VAL A 30 -5.96 5.17 0.30
C VAL A 30 -7.17 4.96 -0.60
N GLN A 31 -8.34 4.61 -0.06
CA GLN A 31 -9.55 4.41 -0.86
C GLN A 31 -9.98 5.67 -1.62
N GLU A 32 -9.79 6.86 -1.04
CA GLU A 32 -10.11 8.12 -1.70
C GLU A 32 -9.19 8.43 -2.89
N LEU A 33 -7.89 8.21 -2.72
CA LEU A 33 -6.83 8.62 -3.66
C LEU A 33 -6.51 7.55 -4.71
N ARG A 34 -6.71 6.28 -4.40
CA ARG A 34 -6.39 5.14 -5.25
C ARG A 34 -7.07 5.27 -6.62
N GLY A 35 -6.27 5.15 -7.68
CA GLY A 35 -6.71 5.29 -9.07
C GLY A 35 -7.07 6.71 -9.52
N LYS A 36 -6.89 7.74 -8.68
CA LYS A 36 -7.22 9.14 -9.03
C LYS A 36 -6.03 10.08 -9.09
N VAL A 37 -4.92 9.72 -8.45
CA VAL A 37 -3.74 10.58 -8.34
C VAL A 37 -2.47 9.80 -8.65
N SER A 38 -1.39 10.52 -8.98
CA SER A 38 -0.07 9.93 -9.16
C SER A 38 0.50 9.38 -7.84
N TYR A 39 1.51 8.51 -7.90
CA TYR A 39 2.14 7.94 -6.71
C TYR A 39 2.73 9.01 -5.76
N GLY A 40 3.32 10.09 -6.31
CA GLY A 40 3.79 11.21 -5.51
C GLY A 40 2.65 11.90 -4.76
N GLN A 41 1.58 12.28 -5.46
CA GLN A 41 0.39 12.88 -4.86
C GLN A 41 -0.33 11.93 -3.89
N PHE A 42 -0.23 10.63 -4.10
CA PHE A 42 -0.72 9.62 -3.17
C PHE A 42 0.06 9.66 -1.85
N LEU A 43 1.40 9.71 -1.90
CA LEU A 43 2.23 9.86 -0.71
C LEU A 43 1.95 11.18 0.02
N ASP A 44 1.88 12.29 -0.72
CA ASP A 44 1.53 13.60 -0.17
C ASP A 44 0.15 13.55 0.53
N GLY A 45 -0.81 12.87 -0.09
CA GLY A 45 -2.16 12.70 0.45
C GLY A 45 -2.21 11.83 1.70
N LEU A 46 -1.28 10.88 1.88
CA LEU A 46 -1.11 10.13 3.13
C LEU A 46 -0.45 10.97 4.21
N GLU A 47 0.56 11.78 3.88
CA GLU A 47 1.22 12.68 4.84
C GLU A 47 0.25 13.72 5.39
N GLN A 48 -0.70 14.20 4.58
CA GLN A 48 -1.79 15.10 5.01
C GLN A 48 -2.72 14.50 6.09
N THR A 49 -2.69 13.19 6.33
CA THR A 49 -3.47 12.57 7.41
C THR A 49 -2.92 12.86 8.82
N GLY A 50 -1.74 13.47 8.90
CA GLY A 50 -1.04 13.76 10.16
C GLY A 50 -0.52 12.51 10.87
N VAL A 51 -0.39 11.39 10.15
CA VAL A 51 0.24 10.17 10.67
C VAL A 51 1.75 10.28 10.45
N ASP A 52 2.53 9.85 11.44
CA ASP A 52 3.99 9.88 11.35
C ASP A 52 4.51 9.13 10.12
N ARG A 53 5.51 9.74 9.47
CA ARG A 53 6.11 9.22 8.23
C ARG A 53 6.62 7.78 8.37
N GLU A 54 7.25 7.45 9.49
CA GLU A 54 7.73 6.08 9.76
C GLU A 54 6.58 5.06 9.74
N LYS A 55 5.43 5.45 10.30
CA LYS A 55 4.23 4.61 10.34
C LYS A 55 3.54 4.50 9.00
N ILE A 56 3.56 5.56 8.19
CA ILE A 56 3.13 5.53 6.79
C ILE A 56 3.98 4.52 6.00
N LEU A 57 5.31 4.55 6.15
CA LEU A 57 6.21 3.61 5.49
C LEU A 57 5.95 2.15 5.93
N ALA A 58 5.74 1.92 7.23
CA ALA A 58 5.36 0.59 7.73
C ALA A 58 4.03 0.11 7.13
N PHE A 59 3.03 1.00 7.10
CA PHE A 59 1.73 0.74 6.49
C PHE A 59 1.82 0.41 5.00
N LEU A 60 2.64 1.14 4.24
CA LEU A 60 2.83 0.92 2.80
C LEU A 60 3.47 -0.43 2.49
N LYS A 61 4.41 -0.87 3.32
CA LYS A 61 5.11 -2.16 3.20
C LYS A 61 4.27 -3.35 3.67
N ALA A 62 3.17 -3.11 4.36
CA ALA A 62 2.34 -4.19 4.89
C ALA A 62 1.69 -5.01 3.78
N ASP A 63 1.77 -6.33 3.90
CA ASP A 63 1.12 -7.31 3.03
C ASP A 63 0.20 -8.23 3.88
N PRO A 64 -0.89 -7.68 4.47
CA PRO A 64 -1.73 -8.42 5.41
C PRO A 64 -2.50 -9.58 4.75
N ASP A 65 -2.71 -9.52 3.43
CA ASP A 65 -3.50 -10.50 2.68
C ASP A 65 -2.63 -11.41 1.79
N GLY A 66 -1.30 -11.24 1.78
CA GLY A 66 -0.39 -11.97 0.89
C GLY A 66 -0.54 -11.64 -0.59
N ARG A 67 -1.21 -10.53 -0.93
CA ARG A 67 -1.54 -10.11 -2.31
C ARG A 67 -0.56 -9.08 -2.87
N GLY A 68 0.53 -8.81 -2.15
CA GLY A 68 1.43 -7.70 -2.43
C GLY A 68 1.16 -6.54 -1.48
N SER A 69 2.21 -5.78 -1.18
CA SER A 69 2.13 -4.66 -0.25
C SER A 69 1.14 -3.60 -0.73
N ILE A 70 0.70 -2.71 0.16
CA ILE A 70 -0.16 -1.58 -0.24
C ILE A 70 0.52 -0.77 -1.37
N GLN A 71 1.84 -0.59 -1.31
CA GLN A 71 2.60 0.05 -2.37
C GLN A 71 2.54 -0.72 -3.70
N ASP A 72 2.68 -2.05 -3.66
CA ASP A 72 2.61 -2.90 -4.87
C ASP A 72 1.23 -2.83 -5.53
N GLN A 73 0.17 -2.79 -4.71
CA GLN A 73 -1.20 -2.70 -5.18
C GLN A 73 -1.49 -1.36 -5.86
N VAL A 74 -1.07 -0.25 -5.25
CA VAL A 74 -1.24 1.09 -5.82
C VAL A 74 -0.44 1.24 -7.12
N THR A 75 0.79 0.71 -7.14
CA THR A 75 1.65 0.75 -8.34
C THR A 75 1.07 -0.07 -9.49
N ALA A 76 0.59 -1.29 -9.23
CA ALA A 76 -0.01 -2.16 -10.25
C ALA A 76 -1.25 -1.54 -10.91
N GLU A 77 -2.08 -0.86 -10.11
CA GLU A 77 -3.26 -0.17 -10.64
C GLU A 77 -2.90 1.03 -11.49
N MET A 78 -1.89 1.80 -11.11
CA MET A 78 -1.40 2.90 -11.95
C MET A 78 -0.90 2.41 -13.31
N THR A 79 -0.11 1.33 -13.35
CA THR A 79 0.34 0.78 -14.64
C THR A 79 -0.85 0.30 -15.46
N THR A 80 -1.86 -0.29 -14.82
CA THR A 80 -3.08 -0.77 -15.50
C THR A 80 -3.89 0.40 -16.09
N GLU A 81 -4.05 1.51 -15.37
CA GLU A 81 -4.68 2.74 -15.87
C GLU A 81 -3.92 3.32 -17.08
N LEU A 82 -2.59 3.43 -17.00
CA LEU A 82 -1.77 3.92 -18.12
C LEU A 82 -1.87 3.01 -19.35
N MET A 83 -1.81 1.69 -19.17
CA MET A 83 -1.97 0.72 -20.26
C MET A 83 -3.37 0.81 -20.89
N ARG A 84 -4.42 1.04 -20.08
CA ARG A 84 -5.78 1.25 -20.56
C ARG A 84 -5.91 2.50 -21.43
N VAL A 85 -5.30 3.61 -21.03
CA VAL A 85 -5.25 4.86 -21.81
C VAL A 85 -4.50 4.66 -23.13
N MET A 86 -3.48 3.78 -23.15
CA MET A 86 -2.72 3.44 -24.35
C MET A 86 -3.32 2.30 -25.20
N GLY A 87 -4.51 1.78 -24.85
CA GLY A 87 -5.18 0.70 -25.60
C GLY A 87 -4.55 -0.69 -25.44
N LEU A 88 -3.60 -0.86 -24.51
CA LEU A 88 -2.91 -2.11 -24.24
C LEU A 88 -3.68 -2.90 -23.17
N SER A 89 -4.18 -4.08 -23.53
CA SER A 89 -4.97 -4.96 -22.65
C SER A 89 -4.06 -5.83 -21.77
N GLY A 90 -3.27 -5.21 -20.88
CA GLY A 90 -2.44 -5.92 -19.91
C GLY A 90 -2.90 -5.65 -18.49
N ARG A 91 -3.46 -6.66 -17.79
CA ARG A 91 -3.71 -6.58 -16.35
C ARG A 91 -2.38 -6.81 -15.63
N GLN A 92 -1.66 -5.74 -15.28
CA GLN A 92 -0.56 -5.90 -14.32
C GLN A 92 -1.16 -6.13 -12.94
N THR A 93 -0.91 -7.30 -12.40
CA THR A 93 -1.37 -7.70 -11.07
C THR A 93 -0.34 -7.31 -10.02
N ALA A 94 -0.78 -7.04 -8.78
CA ALA A 94 0.13 -6.74 -7.67
C ALA A 94 1.19 -7.84 -7.43
N GLN A 95 0.88 -9.09 -7.77
CA GLN A 95 1.81 -10.21 -7.73
C GLN A 95 2.91 -10.14 -8.79
N GLU A 96 2.64 -9.57 -9.98
CA GLU A 96 3.67 -9.34 -11.00
C GLU A 96 4.60 -8.21 -10.60
N VAL A 97 4.07 -7.13 -10.02
CA VAL A 97 4.89 -6.03 -9.48
C VAL A 97 5.81 -6.52 -8.37
N LYS A 98 5.30 -7.32 -7.43
CA LYS A 98 6.11 -7.97 -6.37
C LYS A 98 7.26 -8.79 -6.97
N ARG A 99 6.98 -9.61 -8.00
CA ARG A 99 8.01 -10.41 -8.68
C ARG A 99 9.07 -9.56 -9.38
N ILE A 100 8.69 -8.45 -10.01
CA ILE A 100 9.65 -7.53 -10.65
C ILE A 100 10.56 -6.90 -9.59
N ARG A 101 10.01 -6.42 -8.49
CA ARG A 101 10.79 -5.84 -7.38
C ARG A 101 11.79 -6.85 -6.81
N ASP A 102 11.32 -8.04 -6.48
CA ASP A 102 12.15 -9.09 -5.90
C ASP A 102 13.24 -9.59 -6.90
N GLY A 103 12.98 -9.48 -8.21
CA GLY A 103 13.95 -9.78 -9.27
C GLY A 103 15.05 -8.73 -9.43
N PHE A 104 14.72 -7.44 -9.24
CA PHE A 104 15.71 -6.35 -9.27
C PHE A 104 16.65 -6.38 -8.04
N GLU A 105 16.18 -6.83 -6.87
CA GLU A 105 17.04 -7.01 -5.69
C GLU A 105 18.05 -8.16 -5.83
N LYS A 106 17.76 -9.17 -6.67
CA LYS A 106 18.64 -10.35 -6.86
C LYS A 106 19.61 -10.25 -8.03
N GLY A 107 19.59 -9.14 -8.78
CA GLY A 107 20.48 -8.90 -9.92
C GLY A 107 21.74 -8.09 -9.59
N SER A 108 22.00 -7.81 -8.31
CA SER A 108 23.20 -7.10 -7.84
C SER A 108 24.12 -8.06 -7.08
N GLU A 109 24.62 -9.09 -7.75
CA GLU A 109 25.79 -9.88 -7.34
C GLU A 109 26.69 -10.11 -8.57
#